data_AF-A0A316VEA5-F1
#
_entry.id   AF-A0A316VEA5-F1
#
_cell.length_a   1.000
_cell.length_b   1.000
_cell.length_c   1.000
_cell.angle_alpha   90.00
_cell.angle_beta   90.00
_cell.angle_gamma   90.00
#
_symmetry.space_group_name_H-M   'P 1'
#
loop_
_entity.id
_entity.type
_entity.pdbx_description
1 polymer ?
#
loop_
_entity_poly.entity_id
_entity_poly.type
_entity_poly.pdbx_seq_one_letter_code
_entity_poly.pdbx_strand_id
1 'polypeptide(L)'
;MIRVLTSIIAFMLICSTALGSSTLVTRGGIHLVAGFVPPAAGGADMIHTIDFPGPVTDYNITGDAYAKHLRSSATCDKVTIQGKDYAKPPCATTLKEHHQIFTITCINAKHDTYADIQFLPTGEVTISGKGKIYGGFTNDQTQFLQLVRGPNDQLKAKGEDVGVIVNCENNHRRA
;
A
#
# COMPACT_ATOMS: atom_id res chain seq x y z
N MET A 1 -4.32 69.44 -21.20
CA MET A 1 -4.74 68.16 -21.80
C MET A 1 -4.74 67.11 -20.72
N ILE A 2 -5.91 66.49 -20.50
CA ILE A 2 -6.19 65.43 -19.52
C ILE A 2 -5.70 64.10 -20.08
N ARG A 3 -5.08 63.25 -19.26
CA ARG A 3 -5.26 61.80 -19.31
C ARG A 3 -4.88 61.16 -17.97
N VAL A 4 -5.91 60.93 -17.16
CA VAL A 4 -5.94 59.93 -16.10
C VAL A 4 -6.01 58.57 -16.77
N LEU A 5 -5.17 57.61 -16.37
CA LEU A 5 -5.49 56.19 -16.47
C LEU A 5 -4.65 55.38 -15.48
N THR A 6 -5.33 54.99 -14.41
CA THR A 6 -5.00 53.93 -13.46
C THR A 6 -4.89 52.56 -14.15
N SER A 7 -3.93 51.73 -13.74
CA SER A 7 -4.06 50.26 -13.78
C SER A 7 -3.29 49.62 -12.63
N ILE A 8 -4.06 48.97 -11.76
CA ILE A 8 -3.66 48.05 -10.69
C ILE A 8 -3.53 46.65 -11.30
N ILE A 9 -2.39 45.96 -11.17
CA ILE A 9 -2.24 44.48 -11.19
C ILE A 9 -0.94 44.17 -10.39
N ALA A 10 -0.95 43.80 -9.11
CA ALA A 10 -1.36 42.55 -8.46
C ALA A 10 -0.50 41.32 -8.83
N PHE A 11 0.23 40.82 -7.82
CA PHE A 11 0.58 39.42 -7.54
C PHE A 11 0.95 38.49 -8.71
N MET A 12 2.19 37.98 -8.70
CA MET A 12 2.44 36.59 -8.32
C MET A 12 3.94 36.29 -8.23
N LEU A 13 4.35 35.97 -7.00
CA LEU A 13 5.57 35.24 -6.70
C LEU A 13 5.41 33.83 -7.27
N ILE A 14 6.17 33.47 -8.32
CA ILE A 14 6.28 32.07 -8.76
C ILE A 14 7.70 31.63 -8.43
N CYS A 15 7.87 31.17 -7.19
CA CYS A 15 9.02 30.40 -6.77
C CYS A 15 8.80 28.95 -7.25
N SER A 16 9.15 28.66 -8.49
CA SER A 16 9.16 27.29 -9.01
C SER A 16 10.59 26.76 -8.97
N THR A 17 11.00 26.31 -7.78
CA THR A 17 12.07 25.32 -7.67
C THR A 17 11.54 24.01 -8.23
N ALA A 18 11.66 23.84 -9.54
CA ALA A 18 11.57 22.53 -10.16
C ALA A 18 12.78 21.71 -9.70
N LEU A 19 12.60 21.02 -8.58
CA LEU A 19 13.43 19.88 -8.20
C LEU A 19 13.39 18.91 -9.37
N GLY A 20 14.49 18.90 -10.12
CA GLY A 20 14.74 17.98 -11.21
C GLY A 20 14.46 16.57 -10.72
N SER A 21 13.53 15.94 -11.42
CA SER A 21 13.06 14.58 -11.22
C SER A 21 14.24 13.61 -11.18
N SER A 22 14.59 13.14 -9.99
CA SER A 22 15.31 11.89 -9.85
C SER A 22 14.34 10.76 -10.17
N THR A 23 14.33 10.30 -11.42
CA THR A 23 13.70 9.04 -11.82
C THR A 23 14.49 7.87 -11.20
N LEU A 24 14.21 7.61 -9.93
CA LEU A 24 14.35 6.29 -9.29
C LEU A 24 12.97 5.63 -9.49
N VAL A 25 12.80 4.43 -10.04
CA VAL A 25 13.10 3.13 -9.42
C VAL A 25 12.67 2.05 -10.43
N THR A 26 13.49 1.04 -10.70
CA THR A 26 12.96 -0.29 -11.09
C THR A 26 13.61 -1.36 -10.25
N ARG A 27 13.13 -1.50 -9.01
CA ARG A 27 13.29 -2.71 -8.20
C ARG A 27 12.03 -2.86 -7.35
N GLY A 28 11.01 -3.55 -7.87
CA GLY A 28 9.78 -3.79 -7.12
C GLY A 28 10.03 -4.41 -5.74
N GLY A 29 9.02 -4.31 -4.87
CA GLY A 29 9.10 -4.57 -3.43
C GLY A 29 8.51 -3.43 -2.61
N ILE A 30 8.94 -3.32 -1.34
CA ILE A 30 8.54 -2.23 -0.46
C ILE A 30 9.55 -1.08 -0.52
N HIS A 31 9.06 0.10 -0.82
CA HIS A 31 9.80 1.35 -0.78
C HIS A 31 9.51 2.10 0.51
N LEU A 32 10.56 2.46 1.23
CA LEU A 32 10.46 3.18 2.50
C LEU A 32 10.75 4.66 2.28
N VAL A 33 9.77 5.52 2.56
CA VAL A 33 9.89 6.97 2.41
C VAL A 33 9.47 7.63 3.73
N ALA A 34 10.38 8.40 4.33
CA ALA A 34 10.11 9.05 5.61
C ALA A 34 8.99 10.09 5.49
N GLY A 35 7.99 10.01 6.39
CA GLY A 35 6.85 10.93 6.37
C GLY A 35 5.87 10.65 5.25
N PHE A 36 5.93 9.47 4.62
CA PHE A 36 4.98 9.08 3.60
C PHE A 36 3.57 8.95 4.18
N VAL A 37 2.60 9.48 3.46
CA VAL A 37 1.17 9.32 3.76
C VAL A 37 0.53 8.84 2.47
N PRO A 38 -0.21 7.72 2.48
CA PRO A 38 -0.94 7.26 1.32
C PRO A 38 -1.82 8.37 0.73
N PRO A 39 -1.77 8.60 -0.58
CA PRO A 39 -2.71 9.49 -1.24
C PRO A 39 -4.14 9.00 -1.01
N ALA A 40 -5.10 9.92 -1.02
CA ALA A 40 -6.51 9.57 -0.89
C ALA A 40 -6.89 8.55 -1.97
N ALA A 41 -7.62 7.51 -1.57
CA ALA A 41 -8.07 6.49 -2.49
C ALA A 41 -9.08 7.08 -3.51
N GLY A 42 -9.01 6.59 -4.74
CA GLY A 42 -9.85 7.03 -5.87
C GLY A 42 -9.11 7.76 -6.99
N GLY A 43 -9.78 7.92 -8.12
CA GLY A 43 -9.25 8.57 -9.33
C GLY A 43 -8.60 7.60 -10.32
N ALA A 44 -7.93 8.16 -11.34
CA ALA A 44 -7.41 7.40 -12.49
C ALA A 44 -6.35 6.35 -12.13
N ASP A 45 -5.70 6.46 -10.97
CA ASP A 45 -4.53 5.66 -10.61
C ASP A 45 -4.83 4.50 -9.62
N MET A 46 -6.10 4.27 -9.22
CA MET A 46 -6.56 3.19 -8.31
C MET A 46 -5.54 2.82 -7.22
N ILE A 47 -5.62 3.54 -6.10
CA ILE A 47 -4.69 3.38 -4.98
C ILE A 47 -5.27 2.39 -3.97
N HIS A 48 -4.53 1.30 -3.73
CA HIS A 48 -4.88 0.31 -2.72
C HIS A 48 -3.87 0.30 -1.58
N THR A 49 -4.33 0.01 -0.37
CA THR A 49 -3.48 -0.01 0.82
C THR A 49 -3.29 -1.41 1.37
N ILE A 50 -2.15 -1.63 2.01
CA ILE A 50 -1.82 -2.82 2.79
C ILE A 50 -1.58 -2.37 4.23
N ASP A 51 -2.39 -2.85 5.14
CA ASP A 51 -2.30 -2.61 6.58
C ASP A 51 -1.94 -3.92 7.31
N PHE A 52 -1.16 -3.81 8.37
CA PHE A 52 -0.72 -4.93 9.18
C PHE A 52 -0.62 -4.53 10.65
N PRO A 53 -1.68 -4.74 11.45
CA PRO A 53 -1.70 -4.36 12.86
C PRO A 53 -0.69 -5.18 13.68
N GLY A 54 -0.10 -4.56 14.70
CA GLY A 54 0.86 -5.20 15.59
C GLY A 54 2.31 -4.78 15.31
N PRO A 55 3.30 -5.51 15.88
CA PRO A 55 4.70 -5.19 15.71
C PRO A 55 5.15 -5.33 14.25
N VAL A 56 5.71 -4.27 13.67
CA VAL A 56 6.22 -4.28 12.27
C VAL A 56 7.34 -5.31 12.06
N THR A 57 7.97 -5.79 13.12
CA THR A 57 8.99 -6.86 13.11
C THR A 57 8.41 -8.25 12.87
N ASP A 58 7.09 -8.41 12.91
CA ASP A 58 6.42 -9.69 12.66
C ASP A 58 6.13 -9.93 11.18
N TYR A 59 6.33 -8.92 10.33
CA TYR A 59 5.93 -8.91 8.93
C TYR A 59 7.13 -8.78 7.99
N ASN A 60 7.14 -9.60 6.95
CA ASN A 60 7.96 -9.40 5.77
C ASN A 60 7.04 -9.30 4.54
N ILE A 61 7.18 -8.23 3.75
CA ILE A 61 6.34 -7.99 2.57
C ILE A 61 7.20 -7.96 1.33
N THR A 62 6.90 -8.82 0.35
CA THR A 62 7.62 -8.93 -0.91
C THR A 62 6.68 -8.72 -2.09
N GLY A 63 7.12 -7.97 -3.09
CA GLY A 63 6.38 -7.78 -4.33
C GLY A 63 6.79 -8.81 -5.38
N ASP A 64 5.81 -9.55 -5.90
CA ASP A 64 6.04 -10.59 -6.90
C ASP A 64 6.03 -10.05 -8.33
N ALA A 65 6.64 -10.80 -9.24
CA ALA A 65 6.64 -10.49 -10.66
C ALA A 65 5.35 -10.99 -11.35
N TYR A 66 4.69 -10.10 -12.08
CA TYR A 66 3.57 -10.48 -12.94
C TYR A 66 4.07 -11.03 -14.29
N ALA A 67 3.17 -11.64 -15.09
CA ALA A 67 3.48 -12.26 -16.39
C ALA A 67 4.22 -11.36 -17.40
N LYS A 68 4.20 -10.03 -17.20
CA LYS A 68 4.94 -9.04 -18.01
C LYS A 68 6.33 -8.68 -17.45
N HIS A 69 6.84 -9.45 -16.48
CA HIS A 69 8.10 -9.22 -15.74
C HIS A 69 8.16 -7.91 -14.93
N LEU A 70 7.06 -7.17 -14.84
CA LEU A 70 6.94 -6.03 -13.94
C LEU A 70 6.76 -6.55 -12.51
N ARG A 71 7.62 -6.09 -11.60
CA ARG A 71 7.55 -6.45 -10.18
C ARG A 71 6.61 -5.51 -9.46
N SER A 72 5.78 -6.09 -8.61
CA SER A 72 4.87 -5.36 -7.76
C SER A 72 5.61 -4.46 -6.80
N SER A 73 5.06 -3.29 -6.51
CA SER A 73 5.69 -2.31 -5.64
C SER A 73 4.68 -1.55 -4.80
N ALA A 74 5.05 -1.28 -3.55
CA ALA A 74 4.28 -0.43 -2.66
C ALA A 74 5.22 0.51 -1.91
N THR A 75 4.71 1.68 -1.54
CA THR A 75 5.44 2.65 -0.71
C THR A 75 4.83 2.69 0.67
N CYS A 76 5.66 2.70 1.70
CA CYS A 76 5.25 2.83 3.09
C CYS A 76 6.01 3.98 3.75
N ASP A 77 5.44 4.51 4.83
CA ASP A 77 6.24 5.27 5.79
C ASP A 77 7.29 4.34 6.41
N LYS A 78 8.31 4.93 7.01
CA LYS A 78 9.37 4.17 7.67
C LYS A 78 9.39 4.42 9.17
N VAL A 79 9.67 3.38 9.93
CA VAL A 79 9.97 3.46 11.36
C VAL A 79 11.32 2.81 11.62
N THR A 80 12.18 3.48 12.38
CA THR A 80 13.52 2.97 12.71
C THR A 80 13.51 2.34 14.10
N ILE A 81 13.84 1.06 14.19
CA ILE A 81 13.94 0.30 15.45
C ILE A 81 15.35 -0.25 15.53
N GLN A 82 16.07 0.08 16.60
CA GLN A 82 17.47 -0.37 16.82
C GLN A 82 18.38 -0.12 15.60
N GLY A 83 18.20 1.02 14.93
CA GLY A 83 19.00 1.42 13.76
C GLY A 83 18.63 0.74 12.44
N LYS A 84 17.57 -0.09 12.41
CA LYS A 84 17.03 -0.70 11.19
C LYS A 84 15.67 -0.09 10.83
N ASP A 85 15.49 0.21 9.54
CA ASP A 85 14.23 0.76 9.01
C ASP A 85 13.25 -0.37 8.67
N TYR A 86 12.00 -0.18 9.06
CA TYR A 86 10.87 -1.09 8.82
C TYR A 86 9.72 -0.33 8.16
N ALA A 87 8.88 -1.06 7.43
CA ALA A 87 7.65 -0.53 6.87
C ALA A 87 6.66 -0.20 8.00
N LYS A 88 6.12 1.02 7.97
CA LYS A 88 5.04 1.46 8.85
C LYS A 88 3.75 1.52 8.02
N PRO A 89 2.72 0.75 8.39
CA PRO A 89 1.45 0.75 7.65
C PRO A 89 0.68 2.06 7.87
N PRO A 90 -0.24 2.41 6.95
CA PRO A 90 -0.54 1.69 5.71
C PRO A 90 0.51 1.92 4.62
N CYS A 91 0.83 0.86 3.89
CA CYS A 91 1.57 0.93 2.63
C CYS A 91 0.59 1.15 1.48
N ALA A 92 0.99 1.84 0.41
CA ALA A 92 0.15 2.10 -0.75
C ALA A 92 0.78 1.61 -2.05
N THR A 93 -0.06 1.08 -2.94
CA THR A 93 0.31 0.66 -4.30
C THR A 93 -0.67 1.24 -5.32
N THR A 94 -0.24 1.31 -6.58
CA THR A 94 -1.07 1.77 -7.71
C THR A 94 -1.18 0.66 -8.76
N LEU A 95 -2.35 0.58 -9.40
CA LEU A 95 -2.63 -0.37 -10.46
C LEU A 95 -2.43 0.20 -11.87
N LYS A 96 -1.91 1.42 -11.99
CA LYS A 96 -1.73 2.13 -13.25
C LYS A 96 -0.96 1.32 -14.30
N GLU A 97 0.08 0.62 -13.87
CA GLU A 97 0.99 -0.09 -14.78
C GLU A 97 0.59 -1.56 -14.98
N HIS A 98 0.23 -2.25 -13.90
CA HIS A 98 -0.10 -3.67 -13.91
C HIS A 98 -0.78 -4.11 -12.60
N HIS A 99 -1.18 -5.39 -12.57
CA HIS A 99 -1.71 -6.04 -11.37
C HIS A 99 -0.62 -6.08 -10.30
N GLN A 100 -0.98 -5.79 -9.06
CA GLN A 100 -0.02 -5.81 -7.95
C GLN A 100 -0.22 -7.09 -7.15
N ILE A 101 0.85 -7.85 -6.93
CA ILE A 101 0.88 -9.11 -6.20
C ILE A 101 1.92 -8.99 -5.10
N PHE A 102 1.49 -9.23 -3.85
CA PHE A 102 2.38 -9.19 -2.70
C PHE A 102 2.24 -10.46 -1.87
N THR A 103 3.35 -10.99 -1.40
CA THR A 103 3.36 -12.01 -0.34
C THR A 103 3.73 -11.34 0.97
N ILE A 104 2.90 -11.55 2.00
CA ILE A 104 3.18 -11.18 3.38
C ILE A 104 3.50 -12.45 4.15
N THR A 105 4.72 -12.55 4.68
CA THR A 105 5.16 -13.68 5.52
C THR A 105 5.20 -13.27 7.00
N CYS A 106 4.68 -14.12 7.87
CA CYS A 106 4.77 -13.97 9.32
C CYS A 106 6.14 -14.48 9.82
N ILE A 107 7.01 -13.57 10.26
CA ILE A 107 8.41 -13.89 10.60
C ILE A 107 8.51 -14.80 11.83
N ASN A 108 7.66 -14.57 12.83
CA ASN A 108 7.70 -15.29 14.11
C ASN A 108 6.78 -16.53 14.16
N ALA A 109 6.21 -16.93 13.02
CA ALA A 109 5.34 -18.10 12.97
C ALA A 109 6.14 -19.41 12.93
N LYS A 110 5.63 -20.46 13.60
CA LYS A 110 6.29 -21.79 13.69
C LYS A 110 6.34 -22.57 12.36
N HIS A 111 5.67 -22.09 11.32
CA HIS A 111 5.54 -22.73 10.00
C HIS A 111 5.49 -21.67 8.91
N ASP A 112 5.68 -22.07 7.64
CA ASP A 112 5.49 -21.25 6.44
C ASP A 112 4.08 -20.62 6.43
N THR A 113 3.96 -19.47 7.09
CA THR A 113 2.72 -18.76 7.29
C THR A 113 2.78 -17.49 6.47
N TYR A 114 1.94 -17.43 5.45
CA TYR A 114 1.94 -16.32 4.51
C TYR A 114 0.55 -16.05 3.95
N ALA A 115 0.35 -14.81 3.49
CA ALA A 115 -0.78 -14.41 2.67
C ALA A 115 -0.28 -13.79 1.37
N ASP A 116 -0.79 -14.29 0.25
CA ASP A 116 -0.68 -13.68 -1.06
C ASP A 116 -1.88 -12.77 -1.30
N ILE A 117 -1.58 -11.52 -1.62
CA ILE A 117 -2.54 -10.47 -1.92
C ILE A 117 -2.43 -10.15 -3.40
N GLN A 118 -3.56 -10.10 -4.08
CA GLN A 118 -3.63 -9.67 -5.47
C GLN A 118 -4.59 -8.49 -5.60
N PHE A 119 -4.10 -7.39 -6.16
CA PHE A 119 -4.88 -6.24 -6.59
C PHE A 119 -4.99 -6.27 -8.11
N LEU A 120 -6.23 -6.23 -8.61
CA LEU A 120 -6.54 -6.27 -10.05
C LEU A 120 -7.06 -4.90 -10.52
N PRO A 121 -6.71 -4.44 -11.74
CA PRO A 121 -7.24 -3.19 -12.33
C PRO A 121 -8.77 -3.13 -12.46
N THR A 122 -9.45 -4.26 -12.28
CA THR A 122 -10.92 -4.34 -12.20
C THR A 122 -11.46 -3.86 -10.85
N GLY A 123 -10.59 -3.47 -9.91
CA GLY A 123 -10.90 -3.18 -8.51
C GLY A 123 -11.11 -4.43 -7.65
N GLU A 124 -10.95 -5.63 -8.21
CA GLU A 124 -11.01 -6.88 -7.43
C GLU A 124 -9.72 -7.06 -6.62
N VAL A 125 -9.89 -7.40 -5.36
CA VAL A 125 -8.81 -7.68 -4.41
C VAL A 125 -9.01 -9.05 -3.82
N THR A 126 -7.97 -9.88 -3.84
CA THR A 126 -8.00 -11.22 -3.25
C THR A 126 -6.93 -11.40 -2.20
N ILE A 127 -7.24 -12.22 -1.20
CA ILE A 127 -6.29 -12.66 -0.18
C ILE A 127 -6.38 -14.19 -0.11
N SER A 128 -5.27 -14.86 -0.37
CA SER A 128 -5.12 -16.31 -0.21
C SER A 128 -3.86 -16.60 0.59
N GLY A 129 -3.68 -17.80 1.12
CA GLY A 129 -2.52 -18.04 1.96
C GLY A 129 -2.46 -19.42 2.61
N LYS A 130 -1.50 -19.56 3.51
CA LYS A 130 -1.22 -20.80 4.24
C LYS A 130 -0.85 -20.47 5.69
N GLY A 131 -1.18 -21.38 6.60
CA GLY A 131 -0.85 -21.26 8.01
C GLY A 131 -1.87 -20.44 8.79
N LYS A 132 -1.46 -19.96 9.98
CA LYS A 132 -2.33 -19.19 10.88
C LYS A 132 -2.10 -17.69 10.64
N ILE A 133 -2.75 -17.16 9.62
CA ILE A 133 -2.73 -15.74 9.25
C ILE A 133 -4.15 -15.26 9.02
N TYR A 134 -4.44 -14.05 9.49
CA TYR A 134 -5.77 -13.48 9.43
C TYR A 134 -5.79 -12.31 8.44
N GLY A 135 -6.86 -12.20 7.68
CA GLY A 135 -7.01 -11.25 6.59
C GLY A 135 -8.42 -10.68 6.54
N GLY A 136 -8.54 -9.50 5.93
CA GLY A 136 -9.81 -8.83 5.70
C GLY A 136 -9.59 -7.57 4.88
N PHE A 137 -10.67 -6.85 4.60
CA PHE A 137 -10.63 -5.66 3.75
C PHE A 137 -10.92 -4.40 4.53
N THR A 138 -10.41 -3.24 4.12
CA THR A 138 -10.61 -1.97 4.86
C THR A 138 -12.06 -1.49 4.87
N ASN A 139 -12.85 -1.88 3.88
CA ASN A 139 -14.28 -1.55 3.76
C ASN A 139 -15.20 -2.46 4.59
N ASP A 140 -14.69 -3.56 5.15
CA ASP A 140 -15.47 -4.40 6.06
C ASP A 140 -15.74 -3.66 7.38
N GLN A 141 -16.91 -3.86 8.00
CA GLN A 141 -17.25 -3.28 9.30
C GLN A 141 -17.12 -4.26 10.47
N THR A 142 -16.59 -5.46 10.22
CA THR A 142 -16.40 -6.46 11.28
C THR A 142 -15.35 -5.99 12.27
N GLN A 143 -15.40 -6.49 13.52
CA GLN A 143 -14.32 -6.30 14.50
C GLN A 143 -13.17 -7.30 14.29
N PHE A 144 -13.49 -8.44 13.68
CA PHE A 144 -12.58 -9.56 13.52
C PHE A 144 -12.22 -9.81 12.04
N LEU A 145 -10.95 -10.13 11.81
CA LEU A 145 -10.40 -10.65 10.57
C LEU A 145 -10.74 -12.13 10.43
N GLN A 146 -10.76 -12.60 9.18
CA GLN A 146 -11.02 -14.00 8.85
C GLN A 146 -9.71 -14.76 8.73
N LEU A 147 -9.71 -16.04 9.08
CA LEU A 147 -8.55 -16.90 8.78
C LEU A 147 -8.37 -16.96 7.26
N VAL A 148 -7.20 -16.56 6.76
CA VAL A 148 -6.87 -16.66 5.35
C VAL A 148 -6.65 -18.13 5.01
N ARG A 149 -7.36 -18.61 3.98
CA ARG A 149 -7.28 -19.98 3.50
C ARG A 149 -6.55 -20.03 2.15
N GLY A 150 -6.29 -21.26 1.70
CA GLY A 150 -5.60 -21.52 0.45
C GLY A 150 -6.35 -21.01 -0.79
N PRO A 151 -5.74 -21.16 -1.99
CA PRO A 151 -6.25 -20.58 -3.24
C PRO A 151 -7.64 -21.04 -3.68
N ASN A 152 -8.18 -22.12 -3.09
CA ASN A 152 -9.54 -22.62 -3.35
C ASN A 152 -10.63 -21.91 -2.52
N ASP A 153 -10.24 -21.14 -1.50
CA ASP A 153 -11.14 -20.48 -0.56
C ASP A 153 -10.59 -19.09 -0.20
N GLN A 154 -10.37 -18.29 -1.23
CA GLN A 154 -9.78 -16.95 -1.10
C GLN A 154 -10.81 -15.96 -0.55
N LEU A 155 -10.35 -15.04 0.29
CA LEU A 155 -11.14 -13.85 0.60
C LEU A 155 -11.15 -12.95 -0.62
N LYS A 156 -12.29 -12.33 -0.93
CA LYS A 156 -12.45 -11.44 -2.07
C LYS A 156 -13.25 -10.21 -1.69
N ALA A 157 -12.83 -9.07 -2.22
CA ALA A 157 -13.59 -7.82 -2.20
C ALA A 157 -13.42 -7.09 -3.52
N LYS A 158 -14.24 -6.06 -3.72
CA LYS A 158 -14.19 -5.22 -4.91
C LYS A 158 -14.49 -3.77 -4.58
N GLY A 159 -13.67 -2.86 -5.09
CA GLY A 159 -13.87 -1.41 -5.00
C GLY A 159 -12.58 -0.65 -5.30
N GLU A 160 -12.71 0.63 -5.63
CA GLU A 160 -11.57 1.47 -6.03
C GLU A 160 -10.68 1.91 -4.85
N ASP A 161 -11.20 1.79 -3.63
CA ASP A 161 -10.57 2.20 -2.37
C ASP A 161 -10.41 1.05 -1.37
N VAL A 162 -10.54 -0.19 -1.85
CA VAL A 162 -10.47 -1.38 -1.00
C VAL A 162 -9.02 -1.75 -0.71
N GLY A 163 -8.58 -1.50 0.51
CA GLY A 163 -7.30 -2.01 1.03
C GLY A 163 -7.46 -3.38 1.68
N VAL A 164 -6.33 -3.97 2.04
CA VAL A 164 -6.25 -5.21 2.82
C VAL A 164 -5.69 -4.96 4.21
N ILE A 165 -6.13 -5.76 5.17
CA ILE A 165 -5.60 -5.81 6.53
C ILE A 165 -5.14 -7.24 6.77
N VAL A 166 -3.88 -7.42 7.17
CA VAL A 166 -3.28 -8.74 7.43
C VAL A 166 -2.66 -8.79 8.83
N ASN A 167 -3.05 -9.75 9.64
CA ASN A 167 -2.55 -9.91 11.02
C ASN A 167 -1.95 -11.30 11.24
N CYS A 168 -0.71 -11.34 11.72
CA CYS A 168 0.04 -12.57 11.98
C CYS A 168 -0.18 -13.17 13.38
N GLU A 169 -0.70 -12.39 14.32
CA GLU A 169 -0.79 -12.78 15.73
C GLU A 169 -2.19 -13.27 16.10
N ASN A 170 -3.21 -12.48 15.76
CA ASN A 170 -4.58 -12.71 16.17
C ASN A 170 -5.57 -12.22 15.10
N ASN A 171 -6.86 -12.43 15.35
CA ASN A 171 -7.92 -12.04 14.42
C ASN A 171 -8.47 -10.63 14.69
N HIS A 172 -7.84 -9.79 15.51
CA HIS A 172 -8.28 -8.42 15.69
C HIS A 172 -7.80 -7.55 14.53
N ARG A 173 -8.67 -6.63 14.09
CA ARG A 173 -8.34 -5.67 13.03
C ARG A 173 -7.40 -4.55 13.48
N ARG A 174 -7.25 -4.38 14.79
CA ARG A 174 -6.41 -3.36 15.43
C ARG A 174 -5.65 -3.98 16.60
N ALA A 175 -4.44 -3.49 16.82
CA ALA A 175 -3.60 -3.87 17.96
C ALA A 175 -4.19 -3.35 19.28
#